data_AF-A0A5B8NJZ3-F1
#
_entry.id   AF-A0A5B8NJZ3-F1
#
_cell.length_a   1.000
_cell.length_b   1.000
_cell.length_c   1.000
_cell.angle_alpha   90.00
_cell.angle_beta   90.00
_cell.angle_gamma   90.00
#
_symmetry.space_group_name_H-M   'P 1'
#
loop_
_entity.id
_entity.type
_entity.pdbx_description
1 polymer ?
#
loop_
_entity_poly.entity_id
_entity_poly.type
_entity_poly.pdbx_seq_one_letter_code
_entity_poly.pdbx_strand_id
1 'polypeptide(L)' 'MGFWTDGVNDIGFHGTPDESVMGDAVSHGCVRMRNDDISEMFEKISVGDKVIVKE' A
#
# COMPACT_ATOMS: atom_id res chain seq x y z
N MET A 1 2.81 -0.65 -5.49
CA MET A 1 1.60 -0.36 -6.28
C MET A 1 1.15 1.06 -5.96
N GLY A 2 1.43 2.03 -6.84
CA GLY A 2 1.22 3.45 -6.55
C GLY A 2 -0.21 3.90 -6.81
N PHE A 3 -0.76 4.75 -5.94
CA PHE A 3 -2.11 5.32 -6.09
C PHE A 3 -2.16 6.84 -5.97
N TRP A 4 -1.06 7.49 -5.58
CA TRP A 4 -0.97 8.94 -5.50
C TRP A 4 0.47 9.42 -5.72
N THR A 5 0.63 10.58 -6.36
CA THR A 5 1.93 11.25 -6.56
C THR A 5 1.74 12.77 -6.64
N ASP A 6 2.71 13.55 -6.16
CA ASP A 6 2.80 15.00 -6.37
C ASP A 6 3.86 15.39 -7.43
N GLY A 7 4.47 14.39 -8.09
CA GLY A 7 5.57 14.56 -9.04
C GLY A 7 6.96 14.54 -8.41
N VAL A 8 7.05 14.48 -7.08
CA VAL A 8 8.29 14.32 -6.30
C VAL A 8 8.22 13.07 -5.42
N ASN A 9 7.08 12.83 -4.79
CA ASN A 9 6.79 11.74 -3.88
C ASN A 9 5.72 10.83 -4.45
N ASP A 10 5.85 9.53 -4.19
CA ASP A 10 4.87 8.52 -4.57
C ASP A 10 4.35 7.79 -3.33
N ILE A 11 3.04 7.57 -3.28
CA ILE A 11 2.38 6.78 -2.25
C ILE A 11 1.80 5.53 -2.89
N GLY A 12 2.00 4.39 -2.22
CA GLY A 12 1.48 3.12 -2.70
C GLY A 12 1.38 2.05 -1.63
N PHE A 13 0.81 0.93 -2.04
CA PHE A 13 0.81 -0.33 -1.29
C PHE A 13 2.08 -1.13 -1.59
N HIS A 14 2.66 -1.73 -0.56
CA HIS A 14 3.73 -2.72 -0.71
C HIS A 14 3.72 -3.76 0.41
N GLY A 15 4.25 -4.94 0.10
CA GLY A 15 4.49 -5.99 1.10
C GLY A 15 5.67 -5.67 2.01
N THR A 16 5.75 -6.37 3.15
CA THR A 16 6.94 -6.42 4.00
C THR A 16 7.10 -7.82 4.58
N PRO A 17 8.33 -8.36 4.67
CA PRO A 17 8.60 -9.63 5.33
C PRO A 17 8.56 -9.52 6.86
N ASP A 18 8.65 -8.29 7.40
CA ASP A 18 8.54 -8.03 8.82
C ASP A 18 7.08 -7.76 9.18
N GLU A 19 6.43 -8.75 9.81
CA GLU A 19 5.06 -8.63 10.26
C GLU A 19 4.92 -7.88 11.59
N SER A 20 6.02 -7.69 12.33
CA SER A 20 5.99 -7.02 13.64
C SER A 20 5.65 -5.54 13.55
N VAL A 21 5.83 -4.95 12.36
CA VAL A 21 5.53 -3.54 12.06
C VAL A 21 4.14 -3.34 11.43
N MET A 22 3.31 -4.38 11.40
CA MET A 22 1.92 -4.27 10.94
C MET A 22 1.08 -3.47 11.93
N GLY A 23 0.34 -2.47 11.43
CA GLY A 23 -0.52 -1.61 12.25
C GLY A 23 0.19 -0.42 12.89
N ASP A 24 1.53 -0.38 12.85
CA ASP A 24 2.30 0.76 13.33
C ASP A 24 2.47 1.82 12.23
N ALA A 25 2.31 3.09 12.61
CA ALA A 25 2.52 4.26 11.75
C ALA A 25 4.01 4.54 11.50
N VAL A 26 4.78 3.50 11.13
CA VAL A 26 6.23 3.55 10.91
C VAL A 26 6.58 3.65 9.43
N SER A 27 5.64 4.05 8.57
CA SER A 27 5.90 4.29 7.16
C SER A 27 6.10 5.78 6.88
N HIS A 28 6.96 6.12 5.92
CA HIS A 28 7.14 7.49 5.43
C HIS A 28 6.03 7.89 4.43
N GLY A 29 4.83 7.30 4.55
CA GLY A 29 3.68 7.58 3.68
C GLY A 29 3.11 6.36 2.95
N CYS A 30 3.90 5.33 2.64
CA CYS A 30 3.39 4.12 1.98
C CYS A 30 2.58 3.21 2.91
N VAL A 31 1.63 2.46 2.36
CA VAL A 31 0.83 1.49 3.12
C VAL A 31 1.53 0.13 3.07
N ARG A 32 1.95 -0.37 4.23
CA ARG A 32 2.52 -1.72 4.37
C ARG A 32 1.42 -2.76 4.50
N MET A 33 1.58 -3.88 3.81
CA MET A 33 0.69 -5.03 3.87
C MET A 33 1.50 -6.30 4.12
N ARG A 34 0.85 -7.38 4.57
CA ARG A 34 1.44 -8.71 4.52
C ARG A 34 1.65 -9.11 3.06
N ASN A 35 2.66 -9.92 2.80
CA ASN A 35 2.98 -10.37 1.44
C ASN A 35 1.84 -11.17 0.80
N ASP A 36 1.09 -11.94 1.60
CA ASP A 36 -0.05 -12.70 1.10
C ASP A 36 -1.22 -11.75 0.76
N ASP A 37 -1.52 -10.77 1.62
CA ASP A 37 -2.60 -9.80 1.40
C ASP A 37 -2.37 -8.93 0.16
N ILE A 38 -1.15 -8.44 -0.07
CA ILE A 38 -0.82 -7.62 -1.26
C ILE A 38 -0.93 -8.45 -2.54
N SER A 39 -0.58 -9.75 -2.49
CA SER A 39 -0.68 -10.66 -3.62
C SER A 39 -2.13 -10.92 -3.98
N GLU A 40 -2.97 -11.23 -2.98
CA GLU A 40 -4.40 -11.41 -3.17
C GLU A 40 -5.09 -10.13 -3.67
N MET A 41 -4.70 -8.96 -3.14
CA MET A 41 -5.23 -7.68 -3.61
C MET A 41 -4.89 -7.45 -5.09
N PHE A 42 -3.64 -7.72 -5.50
CA PHE A 42 -3.20 -7.52 -6.89
C PHE A 42 -4.01 -8.35 -7.89
N GLU A 43 -4.45 -9.55 -7.51
CA GLU A 43 -5.30 -10.39 -8.36
C GLU A 43 -6.74 -9.86 -8.49
N LYS A 44 -7.20 -9.02 -7.56
CA LYS A 44 -8.59 -8.55 -7.47
C LYS A 44 -8.83 -7.16 -8.03
N ILE A 45 -7.79 -6.37 -8.25
CA ILE A 45 -7.91 -4.96 -8.66
C ILE A 45 -7.33 -4.73 -10.06
N SER A 46 -7.83 -3.68 -10.71
CA SER A 46 -7.38 -3.22 -12.01
C SER A 46 -6.77 -1.82 -11.93
N VAL A 47 -5.90 -1.50 -12.89
CA VAL A 47 -5.39 -0.13 -13.03
C VAL A 47 -6.58 0.82 -13.26
N GLY A 48 -6.66 1.87 -12.43
CA GLY A 48 -7.74 2.85 -12.45
C GLY A 48 -8.79 2.66 -11.35
N ASP A 49 -8.72 1.55 -10.59
CA ASP A 49 -9.56 1.39 -9.41
C ASP A 49 -9.29 2.49 -8.37
N LYS A 50 -10.35 3.00 -7.76
CA LYS A 50 -10.28 4.13 -6.84
C LYS A 50 -9.75 3.67 -5.48
N VAL A 51 -8.72 4.37 -5.00
CA VAL A 51 -8.26 4.27 -3.61
C VAL A 51 -8.87 5.42 -2.81
N ILE A 52 -9.55 5.10 -1.71
CA ILE A 52 -10.12 6.08 -0.79
C ILE A 52 -9.39 5.95 0.54
N VAL A 53 -8.67 7.01 0.94
CA VAL A 53 -8.01 7.10 2.25
C VAL A 53 -8.93 7.87 3.20
N LYS A 54 -9.11 7.35 4.41
CA LYS A 54 -9.92 7.94 5.47
C LYS A 54 -9.17 7.87 6.80
N GLU A 55 -9.51 8.78 7.70
CA GLU A 55 -9.12 8.71 9.11
C GLU A 55 -9.84 7.56 9.83
#